data_AF-A0A7X7X851-F1
#
_entry.id   AF-A0A7X7X851-F1
#
_cell.length_a   1.000
_cell.length_b   1.000
_cell.length_c   1.000
_cell.angle_alpha   90.00
_cell.angle_beta   90.00
_cell.angle_gamma   90.00
#
_symmetry.space_group_name_H-M   'P 1'
#
loop_
_entity.id
_entity.type
_entity.pdbx_description
1 polymer ?
#
loop_
_entity_poly.entity_id
_entity_poly.type
_entity_poly.pdbx_seq_one_letter_code
_entity_poly.pdbx_strand_id
1 'polypeptide(L)'
;MYSSLQDLFKTRFPTESNDKEMSFNLLIRVETGLRLLEMLGLQDQPVMTIWALNQGLVTPALADLQLNEIQKRWLANYRAVIHRTSKRDWQFDFSTYTQYPENKRVYRLPGDENYEVEPLSRTGRQTQRIKVYDDVFSGILPFRKEKRSIASQGSYGFAYNREYKGEVVFSEKILREARKHPVSTFKVHPERTKQTYSHQQLRELAIEMDHLEQSQGYKRPNKWLDRIDSMIRYRARRPDGSLSEVNTEALAISGMTHVAGMVGSGKSTIATLIAFDIARHHPSQRVTLVVADVVEVLRMSEYFNNLLANNDFPVAVPLLGATMRDSHLINVYRQKEFSIASDQWRLRFLDTTCLVKHWLANIDETVEGSMEPGNEPCNELFELNDKSDRKKHFLCPLFSICPMQQVYRDMIDSPIWVTTMGGLGQAKVPSQVDNRQIPLWLLVYEQSTLVILDEIDSVQGWFDKLLAPDLILDDTGAGGLLQDTLRKISNYPSGKFRESTDVDRWRQSYDQTMPALRNFLGLLERNLDLRNWLSVRPFTSLRIL
;
A
#
# COMPACT_ATOMS: atom_id res chain seq x y z
N MET A 1 7.06 5.49 -1.25
CA MET A 1 5.77 6.02 -1.74
C MET A 1 5.94 7.45 -2.24
N TYR A 2 6.44 8.36 -1.41
CA TYR A 2 6.71 9.74 -1.83
C TYR A 2 8.01 9.90 -2.62
N SER A 3 8.14 11.02 -3.32
CA SER A 3 9.34 11.43 -4.05
C SER A 3 10.58 11.38 -3.14
N SER A 4 11.72 10.97 -3.69
CA SER A 4 12.95 10.91 -2.91
C SER A 4 13.41 12.31 -2.50
N LEU A 5 14.24 12.39 -1.46
CA LEU A 5 14.89 13.65 -1.05
C LEU A 5 15.58 14.33 -2.24
N GLN A 6 16.26 13.56 -3.10
CA GLN A 6 16.87 14.10 -4.32
C GLN A 6 15.83 14.69 -5.27
N ASP A 7 14.74 13.97 -5.54
CA ASP A 7 13.70 14.43 -6.47
C ASP A 7 13.00 15.70 -5.96
N LEU A 8 12.84 15.84 -4.64
CA LEU A 8 12.18 16.99 -4.02
C LEU A 8 13.04 18.27 -4.07
N PHE A 9 14.35 18.15 -3.91
CA PHE A 9 15.23 19.29 -3.66
C PHE A 9 16.23 19.59 -4.78
N LYS A 10 16.59 18.64 -5.64
CA LYS A 10 17.66 18.81 -6.65
C LYS A 10 17.38 19.95 -7.63
N THR A 11 16.14 20.09 -8.08
CA THR A 11 15.74 21.18 -9.00
C THR A 11 15.64 22.55 -8.29
N ARG A 12 15.49 22.55 -6.96
CA ARG A 12 15.39 23.76 -6.14
C ARG A 12 16.77 24.28 -5.69
N PHE A 13 17.79 23.41 -5.68
CA PHE A 13 19.17 23.71 -5.27
C PHE A 13 20.19 23.19 -6.29
N PRO A 14 20.20 23.71 -7.54
CA PRO A 14 21.05 23.18 -8.61
C PRO A 14 22.55 23.35 -8.32
N THR A 15 22.93 24.42 -7.62
CA THR A 15 24.30 24.74 -7.21
C THR A 15 24.85 23.71 -6.22
N GLU A 16 24.14 23.50 -5.11
CA GLU A 16 24.54 22.56 -4.06
C GLU A 16 24.47 21.11 -4.53
N SER A 17 23.56 20.80 -5.46
CA SER A 17 23.44 19.44 -6.01
C SER A 17 24.63 19.01 -6.86
N ASN A 18 25.41 19.97 -7.37
CA ASN A 18 26.59 19.73 -8.21
C ASN A 18 27.92 20.02 -7.47
N ASP A 19 27.86 20.38 -6.18
CA ASP A 19 29.05 20.65 -5.39
C ASP A 19 29.80 19.33 -5.10
N LYS A 20 31.09 19.27 -5.46
CA LYS A 20 31.93 18.08 -5.25
C LYS A 20 32.50 17.99 -3.83
N GLU A 21 32.51 19.10 -3.10
CA GLU A 21 33.05 19.19 -1.74
C GLU A 21 32.02 18.83 -0.66
N MET A 22 30.74 18.73 -1.03
CA MET A 22 29.65 18.41 -0.10
C MET A 22 28.72 17.35 -0.65
N SER A 23 28.33 16.42 0.20
CA SER A 23 27.22 15.50 -0.10
C SER A 23 25.89 16.25 0.01
N PHE A 24 25.22 16.47 -1.13
CA PHE A 24 23.92 17.13 -1.20
C PHE A 24 22.86 16.45 -0.33
N ASN A 25 22.75 15.12 -0.39
CA ASN A 25 21.76 14.39 0.40
C ASN A 25 21.98 14.55 1.90
N LEU A 26 23.24 14.53 2.32
CA LEU A 26 23.63 14.69 3.72
C LEU A 26 23.34 16.12 4.19
N LEU A 27 23.68 17.13 3.39
CA LEU A 27 23.38 18.53 3.66
C LEU A 27 21.89 18.73 3.94
N ILE A 28 21.02 18.28 3.03
CA ILE A 28 19.57 18.43 3.17
C ILE A 28 19.06 17.63 4.37
N ARG A 29 19.52 16.40 4.58
CA ARG A 29 19.10 15.56 5.72
C ARG A 29 19.40 16.23 7.06
N VAL A 30 20.61 16.75 7.23
CA VAL A 30 21.00 17.40 8.48
C VAL A 30 20.25 18.73 8.65
N GLU A 31 20.25 19.60 7.65
CA GLU A 31 19.61 20.92 7.77
C GLU A 31 18.09 20.86 7.97
N THR A 32 17.42 19.88 7.35
CA THR A 32 15.98 19.67 7.55
C THR A 32 15.67 19.09 8.93
N GLY A 33 16.55 18.23 9.46
CA GLY A 33 16.45 17.74 10.85
C GLY A 33 16.64 18.86 11.87
N LEU A 34 17.63 19.73 11.64
CA LEU A 34 17.84 20.92 12.47
C LEU A 34 16.67 21.90 12.36
N ARG A 35 16.11 22.08 11.16
CA ARG A 35 14.90 22.89 10.95
C ARG A 35 13.68 22.29 11.64
N LEU A 36 13.56 20.97 11.71
CA LEU A 36 12.51 20.29 12.46
C LEU A 36 12.55 20.66 13.94
N LEU A 37 13.73 20.73 14.57
CA LEU A 37 13.84 21.16 15.97
C LEU A 37 13.31 22.58 16.17
N GLU A 38 13.69 23.53 15.30
CA GLU A 38 13.15 24.89 15.35
C GLU A 38 11.62 24.91 15.16
N MET A 39 11.11 24.14 14.19
CA MET A 39 9.67 24.09 13.88
C MET A 39 8.85 23.50 15.02
N LEU A 40 9.42 22.56 15.78
CA LEU A 40 8.78 21.96 16.95
C LEU A 40 9.01 22.75 18.24
N GLY A 41 9.82 23.83 18.22
CA GLY A 41 10.18 24.58 19.41
C GLY A 41 11.15 23.85 20.35
N LEU A 42 11.95 22.93 19.82
CA LEU A 42 12.89 22.06 20.55
C LEU A 42 14.36 22.46 20.32
N GLN A 43 14.63 23.73 20.10
CA GLN A 43 15.97 24.25 19.79
C GLN A 43 16.97 24.13 20.95
N ASP A 44 16.48 24.00 22.18
CA ASP A 44 17.27 23.80 23.40
C ASP A 44 17.56 22.32 23.68
N GLN A 45 16.98 21.40 22.91
CA GLN A 45 17.25 19.97 23.04
C GLN A 45 18.52 19.60 22.25
N PRO A 46 19.26 18.55 22.68
CA PRO A 46 20.41 18.07 21.92
C PRO A 46 20.02 17.75 20.48
N VAL A 47 20.90 18.07 19.52
CA VAL A 47 20.72 17.72 18.08
C VAL A 47 20.56 16.21 17.87
N MET A 48 21.07 15.42 18.82
CA MET A 48 20.88 13.97 18.89
C MET A 48 19.44 13.56 19.19
N THR A 49 18.49 14.47 19.45
CA THR A 49 17.07 14.12 19.62
C THR A 49 16.40 13.82 18.26
N ILE A 50 16.95 14.32 17.16
CA ILE A 50 16.37 14.21 15.81
C ILE A 50 16.23 12.76 15.35
N TRP A 51 17.20 11.88 15.65
CA TRP A 51 17.07 10.46 15.27
C TRP A 51 15.89 9.80 16.01
N ALA A 52 15.67 10.12 17.29
CA ALA A 52 14.56 9.59 18.07
C ALA A 52 13.20 10.11 17.54
N LEU A 53 13.13 11.41 17.23
CA LEU A 53 12.01 12.04 16.52
C LEU A 53 11.70 11.31 15.21
N ASN A 54 12.72 10.98 14.42
CA ASN A 54 12.55 10.29 13.14
C ASN A 54 12.03 8.86 13.30
N GLN A 55 12.45 8.14 14.35
CA GLN A 55 12.03 6.77 14.64
C GLN A 55 10.63 6.68 15.26
N GLY A 56 10.06 7.80 15.71
CA GLY A 56 8.79 7.78 16.43
C GLY A 56 8.90 7.32 17.89
N LEU A 57 10.11 7.37 18.46
CA LEU A 57 10.32 7.02 19.86
C LEU A 57 9.76 8.13 20.76
N VAL A 58 8.96 7.75 21.75
CA VAL A 58 8.50 8.66 22.79
C VAL A 58 9.65 8.83 23.79
N THR A 59 10.41 9.91 23.65
CA THR A 59 11.39 10.33 24.67
C THR A 59 10.71 11.30 25.65
N PRO A 60 11.23 11.47 26.88
CA PRO A 60 10.68 12.44 27.83
C PRO A 60 10.52 13.85 27.25
N ALA A 61 11.46 14.28 26.39
CA ALA A 61 11.41 15.55 25.68
C ALA A 61 10.24 15.68 24.68
N LEU A 62 9.56 14.58 24.35
CA LEU A 62 8.49 14.50 23.35
C LEU A 62 7.13 14.10 23.93
N ALA A 63 7.08 13.69 25.20
CA ALA A 63 5.88 13.13 25.81
C ALA A 63 4.73 14.15 25.90
N ASP A 64 5.06 15.42 26.12
CA ASP A 64 4.09 16.50 26.36
C ASP A 64 3.94 17.48 25.18
N LEU A 65 4.51 17.20 24.01
CA LEU A 65 4.42 18.12 22.86
C LEU A 65 3.00 18.17 22.29
N GLN A 66 2.35 19.32 22.46
CA GLN A 66 1.12 19.65 21.75
C GLN A 66 1.46 20.32 20.41
N LEU A 67 1.41 19.52 19.34
CA LEU A 67 1.69 19.98 17.99
C LEU A 67 0.45 20.59 17.33
N ASN A 68 0.62 21.75 16.68
CA ASN A 68 -0.39 22.26 15.75
C ASN A 68 -0.37 21.45 14.43
N GLU A 69 -1.37 21.65 13.56
CA GLU A 69 -1.50 20.89 12.31
C GLU A 69 -0.31 21.03 11.35
N ILE A 70 0.32 22.21 11.32
CA ILE A 70 1.52 22.45 10.50
C ILE A 70 2.71 21.66 11.04
N GLN A 71 2.91 21.65 12.37
CA GLN A 71 3.98 20.92 13.03
C GLN A 71 3.79 19.40 12.90
N LYS A 72 2.56 18.89 13.08
CA LYS A 72 2.22 17.48 12.83
C LYS A 72 2.58 17.08 11.41
N ARG A 73 2.20 17.91 10.44
CA ARG A 73 2.50 17.66 9.03
C ARG A 73 4.00 17.71 8.75
N TRP A 74 4.72 18.67 9.34
CA TRP A 74 6.17 18.77 9.24
C TRP A 74 6.85 17.49 9.73
N LEU A 75 6.48 17.01 10.91
CA LEU A 75 7.01 15.78 11.49
C LEU A 75 6.67 14.54 10.65
N ALA A 76 5.42 14.44 10.17
CA ALA A 76 4.99 13.33 9.31
C ALA A 76 5.74 13.32 7.96
N ASN A 77 5.86 14.47 7.31
CA ASN A 77 6.57 14.62 6.05
C ASN A 77 8.07 14.37 6.22
N TYR A 78 8.66 14.83 7.33
CA TYR A 78 10.05 14.54 7.68
C TYR A 78 10.29 13.03 7.79
N ARG A 79 9.47 12.31 8.56
CA ARG A 79 9.55 10.85 8.69
C ARG A 79 9.31 10.10 7.38
N ALA A 80 8.48 10.67 6.49
CA ALA A 80 8.17 10.07 5.20
C ALA A 80 9.31 10.20 4.17
N VAL A 81 10.07 11.31 4.21
CA VAL A 81 11.15 11.62 3.26
C VAL A 81 12.51 11.19 3.77
N ILE A 82 12.79 11.44 5.05
CA ILE A 82 14.05 11.11 5.70
C ILE A 82 13.93 9.71 6.30
N HIS A 83 14.21 8.69 5.48
CA HIS A 83 14.17 7.31 5.94
C HIS A 83 15.04 7.10 7.20
N ARG A 84 14.45 6.38 8.16
CA ARG A 84 14.96 5.99 9.48
C ARG A 84 16.49 5.90 9.56
N THR A 85 17.11 6.98 10.01
CA THR A 85 18.51 7.00 10.43
C THR A 85 18.61 6.39 11.82
N SER A 86 19.51 5.42 12.01
CA SER A 86 19.89 5.01 13.36
C SER A 86 20.55 6.18 14.09
N LYS A 87 20.69 6.09 15.43
CA LYS A 87 21.45 7.07 16.20
C LYS A 87 22.86 7.29 15.61
N ARG A 88 23.50 6.21 15.16
CA ARG A 88 24.86 6.25 14.59
C ARG A 88 24.88 6.89 13.19
N ASP A 89 23.89 6.61 12.34
CA ASP A 89 23.83 7.24 11.00
C ASP A 89 23.64 8.74 11.11
N TRP A 90 22.75 9.17 12.01
CA TRP A 90 22.56 10.59 12.29
C TRP A 90 23.84 11.23 12.84
N GLN A 91 24.52 10.56 13.78
CA GLN A 91 25.79 11.05 14.33
C GLN A 91 26.87 11.18 13.23
N PHE A 92 26.97 10.20 12.33
CA PHE A 92 27.89 10.24 11.20
C PHE A 92 27.55 11.39 10.24
N ASP A 93 26.28 11.51 9.83
CA ASP A 93 25.83 12.57 8.94
C ASP A 93 26.09 13.96 9.55
N PHE A 94 25.76 14.12 10.83
CA PHE A 94 25.99 15.37 11.55
C PHE A 94 27.49 15.67 11.70
N SER A 95 28.32 14.69 12.06
CA SER A 95 29.78 14.85 12.15
C SER A 95 30.43 15.21 10.81
N THR A 96 29.86 14.77 9.69
CA THR A 96 30.33 15.17 8.36
C THR A 96 29.87 16.58 8.03
N TYR A 97 28.63 16.95 8.39
CA TYR A 97 28.11 18.31 8.23
C TYR A 97 28.92 19.34 9.04
N THR A 98 29.50 18.95 10.17
CA THR A 98 30.34 19.85 10.98
C THR A 98 31.64 20.26 10.27
N GLN A 99 32.13 19.43 9.36
CA GLN A 99 33.33 19.68 8.57
C GLN A 99 33.07 20.64 7.40
N TYR A 100 31.80 20.90 7.04
CA TYR A 100 31.48 21.82 5.96
C TYR A 100 31.76 23.28 6.33
N PRO A 101 32.28 24.09 5.39
CA PRO A 101 32.54 25.51 5.62
C PRO A 101 31.31 26.29 6.09
N GLU A 102 31.46 27.20 7.07
CA GLU A 102 30.32 27.94 7.65
C GLU A 102 29.54 28.77 6.62
N ASN A 103 30.20 29.28 5.56
CA ASN A 103 29.52 29.98 4.46
C ASN A 103 28.57 29.09 3.64
N LYS A 104 28.74 27.78 3.71
CA LYS A 104 27.90 26.80 3.03
C LYS A 104 26.80 26.22 3.95
N ARG A 105 26.74 26.59 5.24
CA ARG A 105 25.77 26.08 6.23
C ARG A 105 24.69 27.09 6.61
N VAL A 106 23.47 26.61 6.83
CA VAL A 106 22.36 27.40 7.42
C VAL A 106 22.56 27.58 8.93
N TYR A 107 23.10 26.56 9.61
CA TYR A 107 23.20 26.52 11.06
C TYR A 107 24.64 26.73 11.53
N ARG A 108 24.78 27.52 12.60
CA ARG A 108 26.00 27.59 13.39
C ARG A 108 25.96 26.44 14.38
N LEU A 109 27.07 25.72 14.46
CA LEU A 109 27.17 24.53 15.29
C LEU A 109 27.68 24.88 16.68
N PRO A 110 27.26 24.12 17.70
CA PRO A 110 27.82 24.20 19.04
C PRO A 110 29.34 24.10 19.05
N GLY A 111 29.99 24.81 19.96
CA GLY A 111 31.43 24.65 20.23
C GLY A 111 31.78 23.36 20.98
N ASP A 112 30.81 22.71 21.61
CA ASP A 112 30.95 21.47 22.37
C ASP A 112 31.05 20.24 21.44
N GLU A 113 32.11 19.44 21.60
CA GLU A 113 32.35 18.21 20.84
C GLU A 113 31.25 17.14 21.03
N ASN A 114 30.50 17.22 22.14
CA ASN A 114 29.42 16.29 22.45
C ASN A 114 28.04 16.76 21.96
N TYR A 115 27.91 18.03 21.55
CA TYR A 115 26.68 18.63 21.01
C TYR A 115 25.46 18.50 21.93
N GLU A 116 25.68 18.48 23.25
CA GLU A 116 24.62 18.23 24.24
C GLU A 116 24.02 19.50 24.83
N VAL A 117 24.73 20.65 24.78
CA VAL A 117 24.43 21.78 25.67
C VAL A 117 24.09 23.11 24.98
N GLU A 118 24.61 23.40 23.78
CA GLU A 118 24.36 24.72 23.17
C GLU A 118 23.10 24.76 22.30
N PRO A 119 22.26 25.81 22.44
CA PRO A 119 21.07 25.99 21.63
C PRO A 119 21.43 26.24 20.17
N LEU A 120 20.65 25.64 19.28
CA LEU A 120 20.84 25.76 17.83
C LEU A 120 20.69 27.22 17.39
N SER A 121 21.66 27.75 16.64
CA SER A 121 21.59 29.10 16.09
C SER A 121 21.83 29.12 14.57
N ARG A 122 21.28 30.13 13.89
CA ARG A 122 21.44 30.31 12.44
C ARG A 122 22.66 31.16 12.10
N THR A 123 23.35 30.86 11.01
CA THR A 123 24.47 31.68 10.51
C THR A 123 24.03 33.00 9.87
N GLY A 124 22.72 33.12 9.54
CA GLY A 124 22.18 34.20 8.71
C GLY A 124 22.49 34.05 7.21
N ARG A 125 23.15 32.96 6.81
CA ARG A 125 23.49 32.63 5.42
C ARG A 125 22.54 31.56 4.88
N GLN A 126 22.50 31.42 3.56
CA GLN A 126 21.71 30.37 2.87
C GLN A 126 20.22 30.34 3.27
N THR A 127 19.65 31.49 3.66
CA THR A 127 18.27 31.63 4.20
C THR A 127 17.19 31.22 3.20
N GLN A 128 17.49 31.26 1.91
CA GLN A 128 16.64 30.74 0.82
C GLN A 128 16.28 29.26 1.06
N ARG A 129 17.21 28.45 1.60
CA ARG A 129 16.98 27.02 1.85
C ARG A 129 15.90 26.77 2.89
N ILE A 130 15.83 27.61 3.91
CA ILE A 130 14.82 27.53 4.97
C ILE A 130 13.41 27.63 4.38
N LYS A 131 13.18 28.61 3.49
CA LYS A 131 11.88 28.78 2.82
C LYS A 131 11.49 27.52 2.05
N VAL A 132 12.44 26.96 1.29
CA VAL A 132 12.22 25.73 0.54
C VAL A 132 11.93 24.54 1.46
N TYR A 133 12.61 24.41 2.60
CA TYR A 133 12.31 23.38 3.59
C TYR A 133 10.89 23.54 4.14
N ASP A 134 10.54 24.76 4.55
CA ASP A 134 9.22 25.08 5.08
C ASP A 134 8.11 24.77 4.05
N ASP A 135 8.30 25.16 2.79
CA ASP A 135 7.35 24.89 1.70
C ASP A 135 7.16 23.38 1.44
N VAL A 136 8.25 22.59 1.47
CA VAL A 136 8.16 21.14 1.24
C VAL A 136 7.47 20.45 2.41
N PHE A 137 7.90 20.72 3.65
CA PHE A 137 7.46 19.95 4.81
C PHE A 137 6.13 20.44 5.39
N SER A 138 5.69 21.67 5.10
CA SER A 138 4.32 22.13 5.41
C SER A 138 3.30 21.78 4.31
N GLY A 139 3.76 21.43 3.10
CA GLY A 139 2.92 21.09 1.95
C GLY A 139 2.47 19.63 1.91
N ILE A 140 1.75 19.29 0.83
CA ILE A 140 1.42 17.90 0.49
C ILE A 140 2.59 17.32 -0.31
N LEU A 141 3.17 16.23 0.18
CA LEU A 141 4.30 15.59 -0.50
C LEU A 141 3.85 14.97 -1.84
N PRO A 142 4.56 15.25 -2.95
CA PRO A 142 4.27 14.61 -4.22
C PRO A 142 4.64 13.12 -4.19
N PHE A 143 3.75 12.27 -4.68
CA PHE A 143 4.05 10.87 -4.92
C PHE A 143 5.22 10.71 -5.89
N ARG A 144 6.04 9.68 -5.65
CA ARG A 144 7.09 9.31 -6.60
C ARG A 144 6.42 8.81 -7.87
N LYS A 145 6.65 9.49 -8.98
CA LYS A 145 6.16 9.04 -10.30
C LYS A 145 7.22 8.20 -10.97
N GLU A 146 6.82 7.02 -11.42
CA GLU A 146 7.69 6.16 -12.20
C GLU A 146 7.49 6.46 -13.69
N LYS A 147 8.55 7.00 -14.32
CA LYS A 147 8.56 7.25 -15.76
C LYS A 147 9.10 6.02 -16.49
N ARG A 148 8.32 4.93 -16.52
CA ARG A 148 8.62 3.78 -17.40
C ARG A 148 8.05 4.04 -18.80
N SER A 149 8.88 3.82 -19.82
CA SER A 149 8.44 3.87 -21.21
C SER A 149 7.65 2.60 -21.54
N ILE A 150 6.63 2.70 -22.39
CA ILE A 150 5.97 1.54 -22.98
C ILE A 150 6.89 0.94 -24.05
N ALA A 151 7.00 -0.39 -24.12
CA ALA A 151 7.81 -1.06 -25.13
C ALA A 151 7.28 -0.76 -26.55
N SER A 152 8.19 -0.44 -27.47
CA SER A 152 7.91 -0.21 -28.88
C SER A 152 8.07 -1.50 -29.70
N GLN A 153 7.99 -1.40 -31.03
CA GLN A 153 8.33 -2.51 -31.93
C GLN A 153 9.78 -2.96 -31.67
N GLY A 154 10.01 -4.28 -31.62
CA GLY A 154 11.34 -4.87 -31.41
C GLY A 154 11.35 -6.08 -30.49
N SER A 155 12.55 -6.59 -30.21
CA SER A 155 12.77 -7.75 -29.32
C SER A 155 13.08 -7.31 -27.89
N TYR A 156 12.37 -7.89 -26.94
CA TYR A 156 12.51 -7.62 -25.51
C TYR A 156 12.72 -8.94 -24.77
N GLY A 157 13.56 -8.90 -23.75
CA GLY A 157 13.72 -9.97 -22.78
C GLY A 157 12.95 -9.69 -21.50
N PHE A 158 12.66 -10.73 -20.74
CA PHE A 158 12.18 -10.63 -19.37
C PHE A 158 12.73 -11.78 -18.53
N ALA A 159 12.79 -11.60 -17.22
CA ALA A 159 13.19 -12.68 -16.31
C ALA A 159 11.97 -13.56 -16.02
N TYR A 160 12.09 -14.85 -16.26
CA TYR A 160 11.09 -15.84 -15.84
C TYR A 160 11.37 -16.30 -14.40
N ASN A 161 12.65 -16.53 -14.09
CA ASN A 161 13.16 -16.72 -12.74
C ASN A 161 14.64 -16.30 -12.71
N ARG A 162 15.40 -16.67 -11.66
CA ARG A 162 16.82 -16.31 -11.52
C ARG A 162 17.72 -16.88 -12.62
N GLU A 163 17.32 -17.96 -13.27
CA GLU A 163 18.14 -18.72 -14.21
C GLU A 163 17.68 -18.53 -15.66
N TYR A 164 16.37 -18.36 -15.88
CA TYR A 164 15.77 -18.33 -17.21
C TYR A 164 15.25 -16.95 -17.59
N LYS A 165 15.53 -16.56 -18.84
CA LYS A 165 15.04 -15.33 -19.47
C LYS A 165 14.20 -15.71 -20.68
N GLY A 166 12.99 -15.18 -20.75
CA GLY A 166 12.14 -15.30 -21.94
C GLY A 166 12.42 -14.16 -22.92
N GLU A 167 12.18 -14.40 -24.21
CA GLU A 167 12.20 -13.40 -25.28
C GLU A 167 10.81 -13.24 -25.90
N VAL A 168 10.45 -12.00 -26.20
CA VAL A 168 9.23 -11.64 -26.95
C VAL A 168 9.56 -10.62 -28.03
N VAL A 169 8.93 -10.77 -29.19
CA VAL A 169 9.03 -9.81 -30.30
C VAL A 169 7.69 -9.13 -30.53
N PHE A 170 7.64 -7.80 -30.36
CA PHE A 170 6.44 -7.01 -30.65
C PHE A 170 6.47 -6.52 -32.10
N SER A 171 5.46 -6.92 -32.88
CA SER A 171 5.25 -6.42 -34.24
C SER A 171 4.44 -5.12 -34.26
N GLU A 172 4.62 -4.28 -35.27
CA GLU A 172 3.82 -3.04 -35.39
C GLU A 172 2.32 -3.33 -35.58
N LYS A 173 1.96 -4.51 -36.13
CA LYS A 173 0.57 -4.94 -36.28
C LYS A 173 -0.14 -5.07 -34.92
N ILE A 174 0.47 -5.76 -33.94
CA ILE A 174 -0.14 -5.94 -32.62
C ILE A 174 -0.15 -4.63 -31.82
N LEU A 175 0.89 -3.81 -31.97
CA LEU A 175 0.96 -2.50 -31.33
C LEU A 175 -0.13 -1.55 -31.87
N ARG A 176 -0.38 -1.58 -33.18
CA ARG A 176 -1.47 -0.81 -33.79
C ARG A 176 -2.83 -1.24 -33.25
N GLU A 177 -3.04 -2.54 -33.03
CA GLU A 177 -4.28 -3.04 -32.42
C GLU A 177 -4.43 -2.55 -30.98
N ALA A 178 -3.38 -2.69 -30.17
CA ALA A 178 -3.39 -2.22 -28.78
C ALA A 178 -3.67 -0.71 -28.67
N ARG A 179 -3.15 0.10 -29.61
CA ARG A 179 -3.37 1.56 -29.66
C ARG A 179 -4.81 1.96 -29.98
N LYS A 180 -5.62 1.08 -30.61
CA LYS A 180 -7.05 1.35 -30.85
C LYS A 180 -7.87 1.39 -29.57
N HIS A 181 -7.36 0.78 -28.50
CA HIS A 181 -8.03 0.69 -27.20
C HIS A 181 -7.23 1.52 -26.18
N PRO A 182 -7.37 2.85 -26.13
CA PRO A 182 -6.66 3.64 -25.14
C PRO A 182 -7.10 3.23 -23.72
N VAL A 183 -6.13 3.18 -22.80
CA VAL A 183 -6.41 2.92 -21.38
C VAL A 183 -6.99 4.19 -20.78
N SER A 184 -8.21 4.11 -20.25
CA SER A 184 -8.80 5.21 -19.49
C SER A 184 -7.94 5.55 -18.27
N THR A 185 -8.05 6.78 -17.79
CA THR A 185 -7.41 7.20 -16.54
C THR A 185 -8.48 7.78 -15.63
N PHE A 186 -8.24 7.73 -14.31
CA PHE A 186 -9.12 8.38 -13.35
C PHE A 186 -9.14 9.89 -13.60
N LYS A 187 -10.33 10.42 -13.93
CA LYS A 187 -10.46 11.81 -14.40
C LYS A 187 -10.51 12.83 -13.25
N VAL A 188 -11.13 12.49 -12.12
CA VAL A 188 -11.41 13.43 -11.02
C VAL A 188 -11.50 12.67 -9.68
N HIS A 189 -11.06 13.30 -8.59
CA HIS A 189 -11.38 12.83 -7.24
C HIS A 189 -12.86 13.13 -6.95
N PRO A 190 -13.69 12.12 -6.65
CA PRO A 190 -15.09 12.38 -6.38
C PRO A 190 -15.24 13.20 -5.10
N GLU A 191 -16.14 14.17 -5.12
CA GLU A 191 -16.49 14.92 -3.91
C GLU A 191 -17.18 13.98 -2.91
N ARG A 192 -16.65 13.96 -1.68
CA ARG A 192 -17.24 13.18 -0.59
C ARG A 192 -18.44 13.94 -0.06
N THR A 193 -19.63 13.43 -0.39
CA THR A 193 -20.89 13.99 0.09
C THR A 193 -21.42 13.18 1.26
N LYS A 194 -22.13 13.85 2.17
CA LYS A 194 -22.89 13.17 3.23
C LYS A 194 -24.02 12.38 2.56
N GLN A 195 -24.05 11.08 2.78
CA GLN A 195 -25.16 10.23 2.34
C GLN A 195 -26.14 10.01 3.50
N THR A 196 -27.43 9.89 3.22
CA THR A 196 -28.44 9.69 4.25
C THR A 196 -29.53 8.75 3.73
N TYR A 197 -29.76 7.67 4.46
CA TYR A 197 -30.71 6.62 4.09
C TYR A 197 -31.75 6.47 5.19
N SER A 198 -32.96 6.98 4.95
CA SER A 198 -34.12 6.68 5.79
C SER A 198 -34.58 5.23 5.61
N HIS A 199 -35.31 4.68 6.58
CA HIS A 199 -35.87 3.33 6.43
C HIS A 199 -36.81 3.23 5.22
N GLN A 200 -37.58 4.28 4.93
CA GLN A 200 -38.46 4.33 3.76
C GLN A 200 -37.68 4.29 2.44
N GLN A 201 -36.58 5.05 2.32
CA GLN A 201 -35.71 4.98 1.14
C GLN A 201 -35.09 3.58 0.96
N LEU A 202 -34.68 2.93 2.05
CA LEU A 202 -34.16 1.55 1.97
C LEU A 202 -35.24 0.57 1.48
N ARG A 203 -36.51 0.77 1.85
CA ARG A 203 -37.65 -0.02 1.34
C ARG A 203 -37.87 0.22 -0.15
N GLU A 204 -37.81 1.48 -0.60
CA GLU A 204 -37.97 1.85 -2.02
C GLU A 204 -36.88 1.22 -2.89
N LEU A 205 -35.62 1.27 -2.46
CA LEU A 205 -34.51 0.59 -3.14
C LEU A 205 -34.70 -0.93 -3.17
N ALA A 206 -35.21 -1.51 -2.10
CA ALA A 206 -35.46 -2.95 -2.02
C ALA A 206 -36.58 -3.39 -2.99
N ILE A 207 -37.64 -2.59 -3.14
CA ILE A 207 -38.69 -2.80 -4.13
C ILE A 207 -38.11 -2.77 -5.55
N GLU A 208 -37.26 -1.79 -5.85
CA GLU A 208 -36.63 -1.69 -7.17
C GLU A 208 -35.74 -2.91 -7.46
N MET A 209 -34.90 -3.33 -6.50
CA MET A 209 -34.06 -4.51 -6.66
C MET A 209 -34.88 -5.78 -6.86
N ASP A 210 -35.98 -5.97 -6.11
CA ASP A 210 -36.87 -7.12 -6.30
C ASP A 210 -37.53 -7.12 -7.68
N HIS A 211 -37.94 -5.96 -8.20
CA HIS A 211 -38.47 -5.84 -9.56
C HIS A 211 -37.41 -6.15 -10.63
N LEU A 212 -36.17 -5.71 -10.45
CA LEU A 212 -35.09 -6.03 -11.38
C LEU A 212 -34.78 -7.52 -11.39
N GLU A 213 -34.66 -8.17 -10.22
CA GLU A 213 -34.46 -9.62 -10.13
C GLU A 213 -35.58 -10.40 -10.82
N GLN A 214 -36.84 -9.96 -10.66
CA GLN A 214 -37.99 -10.55 -11.35
C GLN A 214 -37.90 -10.37 -12.86
N SER A 215 -37.57 -9.16 -13.34
CA SER A 215 -37.45 -8.86 -14.77
C SER A 215 -36.36 -9.67 -15.47
N GLN A 216 -35.30 -10.03 -14.73
CA GLN A 216 -34.19 -10.85 -15.23
C GLN A 216 -34.40 -12.35 -15.02
N GLY A 217 -35.54 -12.77 -14.46
CA GLY A 217 -35.91 -14.18 -14.33
C GLY A 217 -35.09 -14.95 -13.30
N TYR A 218 -34.69 -14.31 -12.19
CA TYR A 218 -33.97 -14.99 -11.11
C TYR A 218 -34.79 -16.15 -10.56
N LYS A 219 -34.25 -17.38 -10.65
CA LYS A 219 -34.92 -18.59 -10.14
C LYS A 219 -35.15 -18.57 -8.63
N ARG A 220 -34.29 -17.86 -7.89
CA ARG A 220 -34.34 -17.72 -6.43
C ARG A 220 -34.12 -16.24 -6.07
N PRO A 221 -35.18 -15.42 -6.07
CA PRO A 221 -35.06 -14.02 -5.71
C PRO A 221 -34.68 -13.86 -4.24
N ASN A 222 -33.94 -12.80 -3.93
CA ASN A 222 -33.45 -12.52 -2.58
C ASN A 222 -34.55 -12.01 -1.64
N LYS A 223 -35.65 -11.48 -2.21
CA LYS A 223 -36.80 -10.89 -1.50
C LYS A 223 -36.33 -9.75 -0.59
N TRP A 224 -35.72 -8.74 -1.20
CA TRP A 224 -35.11 -7.61 -0.51
C TRP A 224 -36.11 -6.85 0.36
N LEU A 225 -37.34 -6.63 -0.13
CA LEU A 225 -38.37 -5.95 0.64
C LEU A 225 -38.71 -6.73 1.92
N ASP A 226 -38.89 -8.05 1.82
CA ASP A 226 -39.16 -8.92 2.97
C ASP A 226 -38.02 -8.83 4.00
N ARG A 227 -36.77 -8.74 3.57
CA ARG A 227 -35.61 -8.57 4.47
C ARG A 227 -35.65 -7.23 5.19
N ILE A 228 -35.98 -6.15 4.50
CA ILE A 228 -36.13 -4.83 5.14
C ILE A 228 -37.27 -4.85 6.15
N ASP A 229 -38.42 -5.39 5.75
CA ASP A 229 -39.64 -5.35 6.54
C ASP A 229 -39.62 -6.32 7.72
N SER A 230 -38.94 -7.47 7.64
CA SER A 230 -38.90 -8.48 8.71
C SER A 230 -37.67 -8.40 9.62
N MET A 231 -36.49 -8.08 9.07
CA MET A 231 -35.21 -8.24 9.76
C MET A 231 -34.57 -6.91 10.17
N ILE A 232 -34.73 -5.85 9.37
CA ILE A 232 -33.99 -4.60 9.60
C ILE A 232 -34.73 -3.71 10.61
N ARG A 233 -34.12 -3.60 11.79
CA ARG A 233 -34.60 -2.86 12.96
C ARG A 233 -33.45 -2.10 13.60
N TYR A 234 -33.06 -0.97 13.03
CA TYR A 234 -31.94 -0.17 13.54
C TYR A 234 -32.40 0.96 14.46
N ARG A 235 -31.51 1.38 15.35
CA ARG A 235 -31.72 2.50 16.28
C ARG A 235 -30.47 3.36 16.31
N ALA A 236 -30.63 4.67 16.31
CA ALA A 236 -29.52 5.60 16.49
C ALA A 236 -29.15 5.70 17.97
N ARG A 237 -27.86 5.75 18.27
CA ARG A 237 -27.36 6.02 19.63
C ARG A 237 -27.17 7.52 19.80
N ARG A 238 -27.89 8.10 20.76
CA ARG A 238 -27.82 9.53 21.09
C ARG A 238 -26.65 9.84 22.02
N PRO A 239 -26.21 11.11 22.12
CA PRO A 239 -25.07 11.50 22.97
C PRO A 239 -25.24 11.17 24.45
N ASP A 240 -26.48 11.14 24.94
CA ASP A 240 -26.84 10.74 26.31
C ASP A 240 -26.81 9.22 26.54
N GLY A 241 -26.50 8.44 25.49
CA GLY A 241 -26.47 6.98 25.52
C GLY A 241 -27.82 6.32 25.29
N SER A 242 -28.91 7.09 25.13
CA SER A 242 -30.22 6.53 24.81
C SER A 242 -30.25 6.03 23.36
N LEU A 243 -31.17 5.10 23.08
CA LEU A 243 -31.45 4.67 21.71
C LEU A 243 -32.70 5.38 21.20
N SER A 244 -32.71 5.70 19.90
CA SER A 244 -33.91 6.17 19.21
C SER A 244 -34.98 5.07 19.17
N GLU A 245 -36.20 5.45 18.82
CA GLU A 245 -37.19 4.49 18.36
C GLU A 245 -36.69 3.78 17.09
N VAL A 246 -37.26 2.60 16.83
CA VAL A 246 -36.81 1.73 15.74
C VAL A 246 -37.13 2.39 14.40
N ASN A 247 -36.12 2.45 13.52
CA ASN A 247 -36.26 2.91 12.13
C ASN A 247 -36.82 4.34 11.97
N THR A 248 -36.77 5.18 13.02
CA THR A 248 -37.28 6.57 12.99
C THR A 248 -36.23 7.59 12.55
N GLU A 249 -34.99 7.40 12.97
CA GLU A 249 -33.87 8.27 12.57
C GLU A 249 -33.21 7.70 11.30
N ALA A 250 -32.76 8.56 10.39
CA ALA A 250 -32.11 8.10 9.15
C ALA A 250 -30.65 7.69 9.40
N LEU A 251 -30.16 6.69 8.66
CA LEU A 251 -28.75 6.33 8.65
C LEU A 251 -27.95 7.40 7.91
N ALA A 252 -27.34 8.31 8.66
CA ALA A 252 -26.49 9.37 8.13
C ALA A 252 -25.02 8.90 8.08
N ILE A 253 -24.45 8.85 6.87
CA ILE A 253 -23.06 8.49 6.63
C ILE A 253 -22.27 9.77 6.40
N SER A 254 -21.48 10.15 7.40
CA SER A 254 -20.63 11.35 7.37
C SER A 254 -19.33 11.07 8.12
N GLY A 255 -18.21 11.16 7.41
CA GLY A 255 -16.92 10.75 7.96
C GLY A 255 -16.89 9.25 8.21
N MET A 256 -16.93 8.85 9.49
CA MET A 256 -16.95 7.44 9.91
C MET A 256 -18.24 7.15 10.67
N THR A 257 -18.97 6.12 10.23
CA THR A 257 -20.24 5.70 10.83
C THR A 257 -20.17 4.22 11.17
N HIS A 258 -20.46 3.86 12.42
CA HIS A 258 -20.43 2.48 12.89
C HIS A 258 -21.84 1.91 12.96
N VAL A 259 -22.04 0.75 12.34
CA VAL A 259 -23.30 0.00 12.42
C VAL A 259 -23.03 -1.31 13.15
N ALA A 260 -23.40 -1.34 14.43
CA ALA A 260 -23.26 -2.53 15.26
C ALA A 260 -24.54 -3.38 15.21
N GLY A 261 -24.38 -4.70 15.15
CA GLY A 261 -25.51 -5.64 15.16
C GLY A 261 -25.03 -7.08 15.13
N MET A 262 -25.85 -8.00 15.65
CA MET A 262 -25.55 -9.43 15.64
C MET A 262 -25.43 -9.99 14.22
N VAL A 263 -24.79 -11.16 14.08
CA VAL A 263 -24.80 -11.92 12.82
C VAL A 263 -26.25 -12.18 12.40
N GLY A 264 -26.57 -11.93 11.14
CA GLY A 264 -27.94 -12.07 10.63
C GLY A 264 -28.88 -10.89 10.95
N SER A 265 -28.40 -9.77 11.48
CA SER A 265 -29.24 -8.58 11.74
C SER A 265 -29.51 -7.70 10.50
N GLY A 266 -29.07 -8.13 9.31
CA GLY A 266 -29.29 -7.39 8.05
C GLY A 266 -28.25 -6.33 7.69
N LYS A 267 -27.09 -6.26 8.37
CA LYS A 267 -26.01 -5.29 8.05
C LYS A 267 -25.57 -5.37 6.59
N SER A 268 -25.25 -6.58 6.10
CA SER A 268 -24.82 -6.79 4.72
C SER A 268 -25.95 -6.51 3.71
N THR A 269 -27.22 -6.64 4.11
CA THR A 269 -28.38 -6.24 3.30
C THR A 269 -28.41 -4.72 3.10
N ILE A 270 -28.20 -3.94 4.17
CA ILE A 270 -28.07 -2.47 4.08
C ILE A 270 -26.89 -2.09 3.19
N ALA A 271 -25.73 -2.74 3.37
CA ALA A 271 -24.55 -2.49 2.53
C ALA A 271 -24.80 -2.75 1.04
N THR A 272 -25.53 -3.83 0.71
CA THR A 272 -25.88 -4.16 -0.68
C THR A 272 -26.84 -3.13 -1.28
N LEU A 273 -27.85 -2.69 -0.53
CA LEU A 273 -28.80 -1.66 -0.99
C LEU A 273 -28.13 -0.31 -1.24
N ILE A 274 -27.21 0.10 -0.36
CA ILE A 274 -26.44 1.34 -0.55
C ILE A 274 -25.55 1.22 -1.80
N ALA A 275 -24.92 0.06 -2.02
CA ALA A 275 -24.10 -0.14 -3.20
C ALA A 275 -24.93 -0.16 -4.50
N PHE A 276 -26.12 -0.74 -4.45
CA PHE A 276 -27.11 -0.67 -5.54
C PHE A 276 -27.49 0.78 -5.85
N ASP A 277 -27.87 1.56 -4.84
CA ASP A 277 -28.26 2.97 -4.99
C ASP A 277 -27.14 3.81 -5.62
N ILE A 278 -25.90 3.66 -5.14
CA ILE A 278 -24.74 4.35 -5.70
C ILE A 278 -24.55 3.99 -7.17
N ALA A 279 -24.61 2.70 -7.52
CA ALA A 279 -24.43 2.26 -8.89
C ALA A 279 -25.56 2.70 -9.84
N ARG A 280 -26.80 2.76 -9.34
CA ARG A 280 -27.99 3.01 -10.16
C ARG A 280 -28.35 4.49 -10.27
N HIS A 281 -28.27 5.23 -9.17
CA HIS A 281 -28.77 6.60 -9.06
C HIS A 281 -27.67 7.66 -8.99
N HIS A 282 -26.42 7.25 -8.72
CA HIS A 282 -25.30 8.17 -8.51
C HIS A 282 -24.10 7.85 -9.41
N PRO A 283 -24.20 8.04 -10.74
CA PRO A 283 -23.18 7.61 -11.71
C PRO A 283 -21.81 8.32 -11.57
N SER A 284 -21.74 9.41 -10.81
CA SER A 284 -20.48 10.11 -10.48
C SER A 284 -19.84 9.61 -9.18
N GLN A 285 -20.50 8.71 -8.45
CA GLN A 285 -20.05 8.16 -7.18
C GLN A 285 -19.52 6.74 -7.34
N ARG A 286 -18.72 6.31 -6.36
CA ARG A 286 -18.15 4.97 -6.33
C ARG A 286 -18.12 4.43 -4.92
N VAL A 287 -18.57 3.20 -4.76
CA VAL A 287 -18.55 2.48 -3.49
C VAL A 287 -17.51 1.37 -3.54
N THR A 288 -16.74 1.22 -2.46
CA THR A 288 -15.92 0.03 -2.25
C THR A 288 -16.51 -0.81 -1.11
N LEU A 289 -16.76 -2.08 -1.38
CA LEU A 289 -17.20 -3.09 -0.43
C LEU A 289 -16.01 -3.95 -0.05
N VAL A 290 -15.67 -3.98 1.23
CA VAL A 290 -14.61 -4.81 1.77
C VAL A 290 -15.24 -5.94 2.56
N VAL A 291 -15.14 -7.15 2.03
CA VAL A 291 -15.82 -8.34 2.53
C VAL A 291 -14.84 -9.37 3.08
N ALA A 292 -15.37 -10.37 3.79
CA ALA A 292 -14.58 -11.32 4.56
C ALA A 292 -13.66 -12.20 3.68
N ASP A 293 -14.14 -12.67 2.53
CA ASP A 293 -13.41 -13.63 1.70
C ASP A 293 -13.61 -13.43 0.19
N VAL A 294 -12.81 -14.15 -0.59
CA VAL A 294 -12.82 -14.05 -2.06
C VAL A 294 -14.09 -14.64 -2.69
N VAL A 295 -14.72 -15.61 -2.03
CA VAL A 295 -15.98 -16.19 -2.52
C VAL A 295 -17.07 -15.13 -2.49
N GLU A 296 -17.15 -14.36 -1.42
CA GLU A 296 -18.07 -13.24 -1.29
C GLU A 296 -17.75 -12.11 -2.28
N VAL A 297 -16.46 -11.80 -2.50
CA VAL A 297 -16.04 -10.83 -3.54
C VAL A 297 -16.60 -11.22 -4.92
N LEU A 298 -16.40 -12.47 -5.31
CA LEU A 298 -16.86 -12.97 -6.62
C LEU A 298 -18.38 -13.04 -6.67
N ARG A 299 -19.05 -13.44 -5.59
CA ARG A 299 -20.51 -13.50 -5.50
C ARG A 299 -21.13 -12.12 -5.67
N MET A 300 -20.64 -11.11 -4.97
CA MET A 300 -21.18 -9.74 -5.06
C MET A 300 -20.91 -9.12 -6.43
N SER A 301 -19.70 -9.32 -6.98
CA SER A 301 -19.35 -8.80 -8.30
C SER A 301 -20.23 -9.41 -9.40
N GLU A 302 -20.39 -10.73 -9.38
CA GLU A 302 -21.28 -11.47 -10.30
C GLU A 302 -22.73 -11.01 -10.14
N TYR A 303 -23.22 -10.88 -8.91
CA TYR A 303 -24.58 -10.46 -8.61
C TYR A 303 -24.91 -9.07 -9.18
N PHE A 304 -24.09 -8.06 -8.88
CA PHE A 304 -24.34 -6.70 -9.38
C PHE A 304 -24.18 -6.59 -10.89
N ASN A 305 -23.22 -7.31 -11.49
CA ASN A 305 -23.07 -7.28 -12.93
C ASN A 305 -24.26 -7.94 -13.62
N ASN A 306 -24.74 -9.09 -13.15
CA ASN A 306 -25.93 -9.70 -13.71
C ASN A 306 -27.14 -8.77 -13.57
N LEU A 307 -27.31 -8.13 -12.41
CA LEU A 307 -28.45 -7.25 -12.14
C LEU A 307 -28.42 -5.91 -12.91
N LEU A 308 -27.26 -5.30 -13.10
CA LEU A 308 -27.15 -3.90 -13.53
C LEU A 308 -26.31 -3.66 -14.79
N ALA A 309 -25.48 -4.62 -15.23
CA ALA A 309 -24.63 -4.39 -16.38
C ALA A 309 -25.46 -4.24 -17.66
N ASN A 310 -25.20 -3.16 -18.39
CA ASN A 310 -25.73 -2.92 -19.71
C ASN A 310 -24.55 -3.05 -20.69
N ASN A 311 -24.60 -4.01 -21.61
CA ASN A 311 -23.52 -4.35 -22.55
C ASN A 311 -22.29 -5.02 -21.89
N ASP A 312 -21.15 -5.07 -22.58
CA ASP A 312 -19.88 -5.68 -22.13
C ASP A 312 -19.13 -4.91 -21.01
N PHE A 313 -19.77 -3.93 -20.37
CA PHE A 313 -19.18 -3.09 -19.31
C PHE A 313 -19.67 -3.50 -17.93
N PRO A 314 -18.78 -3.91 -17.01
CA PRO A 314 -19.19 -4.31 -15.67
C PRO A 314 -19.53 -3.11 -14.78
N VAL A 315 -20.54 -3.30 -13.95
CA VAL A 315 -20.94 -2.38 -12.87
C VAL A 315 -20.14 -2.65 -11.60
N ALA A 316 -19.74 -3.89 -11.35
CA ALA A 316 -18.97 -4.30 -10.19
C ALA A 316 -17.70 -5.06 -10.58
N VAL A 317 -16.56 -4.67 -9.98
CA VAL A 317 -15.26 -5.26 -10.29
C VAL A 317 -14.60 -5.85 -9.03
N PRO A 318 -14.15 -7.11 -9.07
CA PRO A 318 -13.43 -7.76 -7.97
C PRO A 318 -11.95 -7.35 -7.99
N LEU A 319 -11.51 -6.61 -6.97
CA LEU A 319 -10.13 -6.17 -6.84
C LEU A 319 -9.33 -7.19 -6.03
N LEU A 320 -8.83 -8.21 -6.75
CA LEU A 320 -8.07 -9.33 -6.20
C LEU A 320 -6.60 -9.31 -6.66
N GLY A 321 -5.70 -9.81 -5.80
CA GLY A 321 -4.28 -9.98 -6.13
C GLY A 321 -4.05 -10.99 -7.26
N ALA A 322 -3.02 -10.77 -8.07
CA ALA A 322 -2.75 -11.57 -9.28
C ALA A 322 -2.31 -13.02 -8.98
N THR A 323 -1.54 -13.23 -7.91
CA THR A 323 -0.86 -14.51 -7.61
C THR A 323 -1.81 -15.67 -7.32
N MET A 324 -2.99 -15.41 -6.73
CA MET A 324 -3.94 -16.47 -6.38
C MET A 324 -5.06 -16.62 -7.40
N ARG A 325 -5.06 -15.85 -8.50
CA ARG A 325 -6.15 -15.89 -9.50
C ARG A 325 -6.37 -17.27 -10.08
N ASP A 326 -5.30 -18.01 -10.35
CA ASP A 326 -5.40 -19.37 -10.88
C ASP A 326 -6.09 -20.33 -9.90
N SER A 327 -5.72 -20.26 -8.62
CA SER A 327 -6.38 -21.04 -7.57
C SER A 327 -7.86 -20.69 -7.43
N HIS A 328 -8.21 -19.40 -7.54
CA HIS A 328 -9.59 -18.96 -7.53
C HIS A 328 -10.37 -19.45 -8.75
N LEU A 329 -9.76 -19.41 -9.94
CA LEU A 329 -10.35 -19.91 -11.18
C LEU A 329 -10.62 -21.42 -11.11
N ILE A 330 -9.65 -22.21 -10.64
CA ILE A 330 -9.82 -23.66 -10.39
C ILE A 330 -10.98 -23.92 -9.42
N ASN A 331 -11.09 -23.12 -8.35
CA ASN A 331 -12.17 -23.27 -7.39
C ASN A 331 -13.54 -22.95 -8.00
N VAL A 332 -13.64 -21.98 -8.91
CA VAL A 332 -14.87 -21.70 -9.66
C VAL A 332 -15.26 -22.91 -10.53
N TYR A 333 -14.32 -23.48 -11.29
CA TYR A 333 -14.58 -24.68 -12.10
C TYR A 333 -14.99 -25.91 -11.29
N ARG A 334 -14.59 -25.99 -10.01
CA ARG A 334 -14.95 -27.11 -9.11
C ARG A 334 -16.35 -26.98 -8.50
N GLN A 335 -17.02 -25.82 -8.64
CA GLN A 335 -18.38 -25.65 -8.11
C GLN A 335 -19.37 -26.48 -8.91
N LYS A 336 -20.31 -27.14 -8.23
CA LYS A 336 -21.32 -28.00 -8.89
C LYS A 336 -22.29 -27.20 -9.77
N GLU A 337 -22.56 -25.95 -9.37
CA GLU A 337 -23.46 -25.04 -10.06
C GLU A 337 -22.79 -24.25 -11.19
N PHE A 338 -21.50 -24.46 -11.45
CA PHE A 338 -20.76 -23.72 -12.47
C PHE A 338 -21.37 -23.90 -13.87
N SER A 339 -21.54 -22.78 -14.58
CA SER A 339 -21.85 -22.80 -16.01
C SER A 339 -21.21 -21.61 -16.71
N ILE A 340 -20.62 -21.85 -17.87
CA ILE A 340 -19.99 -20.82 -18.70
C ILE A 340 -20.97 -19.68 -19.01
N ALA A 341 -22.26 -19.99 -19.17
CA ALA A 341 -23.28 -18.98 -19.45
C ALA A 341 -23.64 -18.13 -18.23
N SER A 342 -23.58 -18.68 -17.01
CA SER A 342 -23.96 -17.97 -15.78
C SER A 342 -22.78 -17.32 -15.04
N ASP A 343 -21.56 -17.75 -15.30
CA ASP A 343 -20.34 -17.30 -14.62
C ASP A 343 -19.45 -16.44 -15.53
N GLN A 344 -20.04 -15.77 -16.54
CA GLN A 344 -19.29 -14.98 -17.53
C GLN A 344 -18.44 -13.89 -16.87
N TRP A 345 -18.95 -13.23 -15.83
CA TRP A 345 -18.21 -12.17 -15.14
C TRP A 345 -17.05 -12.73 -14.30
N ARG A 346 -17.27 -13.80 -13.53
CA ARG A 346 -16.20 -14.54 -12.85
C ARG A 346 -15.10 -14.94 -13.81
N LEU A 347 -15.44 -15.54 -14.96
CA LEU A 347 -14.46 -15.96 -15.96
C LEU A 347 -13.70 -14.76 -16.56
N ARG A 348 -14.39 -13.65 -16.85
CA ARG A 348 -13.77 -12.42 -17.35
C ARG A 348 -12.71 -11.86 -16.39
N PHE A 349 -12.99 -11.87 -15.08
CA PHE A 349 -12.09 -11.27 -14.09
C PHE A 349 -11.00 -12.20 -13.57
N LEU A 350 -11.22 -13.51 -13.65
CA LEU A 350 -10.26 -14.53 -13.26
C LEU A 350 -9.42 -15.05 -14.43
N ASP A 351 -9.56 -14.46 -15.62
CA ASP A 351 -8.75 -14.83 -16.77
C ASP A 351 -7.26 -14.63 -16.47
N THR A 352 -6.50 -15.72 -16.59
CA THR A 352 -5.05 -15.78 -16.35
C THR A 352 -4.22 -15.70 -17.63
N THR A 353 -4.86 -15.45 -18.78
CA THR A 353 -4.22 -15.49 -20.10
C THR A 353 -3.37 -14.24 -20.33
N CYS A 354 -2.05 -14.40 -20.24
CA CYS A 354 -1.10 -13.38 -20.65
C CYS A 354 -0.83 -13.46 -22.16
N LEU A 355 -1.11 -12.37 -22.89
CA LEU A 355 -0.87 -12.31 -24.34
C LEU A 355 0.62 -12.45 -24.72
N VAL A 356 1.55 -12.08 -23.83
CA VAL A 356 3.00 -12.26 -24.08
C VAL A 356 3.36 -13.75 -24.12
N LYS A 357 2.68 -14.61 -23.34
CA LYS A 357 2.92 -16.06 -23.30
C LYS A 357 2.74 -16.70 -24.67
N HIS A 358 1.74 -16.27 -25.44
CA HIS A 358 1.46 -16.81 -26.77
C HIS A 358 2.48 -16.39 -27.83
N TRP A 359 3.33 -15.40 -27.55
CA TRP A 359 4.30 -14.83 -28.49
C TRP A 359 5.75 -15.10 -28.04
N LEU A 360 5.93 -16.08 -27.13
CA LEU A 360 7.25 -16.59 -26.75
C LEU A 360 7.85 -17.30 -27.95
N ALA A 361 8.65 -16.56 -28.72
CA ALA A 361 9.21 -17.02 -29.99
C ALA A 361 10.33 -18.06 -29.77
N ASN A 362 11.02 -18.01 -28.63
CA ASN A 362 12.09 -18.92 -28.27
C ASN A 362 12.00 -19.22 -26.77
N ILE A 363 11.37 -20.34 -26.43
CA ILE A 363 11.68 -21.00 -25.16
C ILE A 363 12.82 -21.95 -25.49
N ASP A 364 13.94 -21.85 -24.77
CA ASP A 364 14.99 -22.86 -24.76
C ASP A 364 14.32 -24.24 -24.74
N GLU A 365 14.69 -25.17 -25.64
CA GLU A 365 14.03 -26.48 -25.80
C GLU A 365 14.00 -27.31 -24.50
N THR A 366 14.73 -26.87 -23.48
CA THR A 366 14.85 -27.43 -22.13
C THR A 366 13.82 -26.91 -21.12
N VAL A 367 13.00 -25.91 -21.45
CA VAL A 367 12.03 -25.31 -20.53
C VAL A 367 10.60 -25.57 -21.00
N GLU A 368 9.89 -26.47 -20.33
CA GLU A 368 8.42 -26.51 -20.39
C GLU A 368 7.87 -25.27 -19.67
N GLY A 369 7.90 -24.12 -20.34
CA GLY A 369 7.64 -22.82 -19.73
C GLY A 369 6.16 -22.56 -19.47
N SER A 370 5.61 -23.04 -18.35
CA SER A 370 4.31 -22.59 -17.86
C SER A 370 4.45 -21.35 -16.99
N MET A 371 4.40 -20.15 -17.59
CA MET A 371 4.33 -18.91 -16.81
C MET A 371 3.11 -18.94 -15.88
N GLU A 372 3.41 -19.05 -14.59
CA GLU A 372 2.41 -19.02 -13.53
C GLU A 372 1.77 -17.63 -13.43
N PRO A 373 0.45 -17.55 -13.23
CA PRO A 373 -0.24 -16.29 -13.09
C PRO A 373 0.33 -15.43 -11.94
N GLY A 374 0.58 -14.15 -12.22
CA GLY A 374 1.24 -13.22 -11.31
C GLY A 374 2.72 -12.99 -11.60
N ASN A 375 3.34 -13.82 -12.45
CA ASN A 375 4.71 -13.64 -12.93
C ASN A 375 4.78 -13.00 -14.34
N GLU A 376 3.70 -12.32 -14.76
CA GLU A 376 3.68 -11.66 -16.08
C GLU A 376 4.73 -10.54 -16.14
N PRO A 377 5.44 -10.38 -17.27
CA PRO A 377 6.45 -9.34 -17.44
C PRO A 377 5.83 -7.96 -17.71
N CYS A 378 4.67 -7.64 -17.11
CA CYS A 378 3.92 -6.42 -17.39
C CYS A 378 4.72 -5.14 -17.17
N ASN A 379 5.70 -5.18 -16.25
CA ASN A 379 6.52 -4.02 -15.89
C ASN A 379 8.04 -4.28 -16.06
N GLU A 380 8.45 -5.48 -16.44
CA GLU A 380 9.86 -5.93 -16.31
C GLU A 380 10.56 -6.22 -17.64
N LEU A 381 9.95 -5.86 -18.77
CA LEU A 381 10.56 -6.01 -20.10
C LEU A 381 11.84 -5.18 -20.20
N PHE A 382 12.90 -5.71 -20.81
CA PHE A 382 14.14 -4.98 -21.12
C PHE A 382 14.57 -5.26 -22.55
N GLU A 383 15.26 -4.32 -23.20
CA GLU A 383 15.80 -4.55 -24.55
C GLU A 383 16.90 -5.62 -24.53
N LEU A 384 16.87 -6.58 -25.46
CA LEU A 384 17.88 -7.65 -25.50
C LEU A 384 19.28 -7.15 -25.88
N ASN A 385 19.35 -6.12 -26.72
CA ASN A 385 20.61 -5.56 -27.20
C ASN A 385 21.23 -4.55 -26.22
N ASP A 386 20.57 -4.27 -25.10
CA ASP A 386 21.09 -3.38 -24.06
C ASP A 386 22.21 -4.08 -23.28
N LYS A 387 23.45 -3.65 -23.55
CA LYS A 387 24.68 -4.12 -22.88
C LYS A 387 24.99 -3.35 -21.58
N SER A 388 24.13 -2.45 -21.13
CA SER A 388 24.36 -1.72 -19.89
C SER A 388 24.21 -2.61 -18.66
N ASP A 389 25.03 -2.34 -17.63
CA ASP A 389 24.91 -3.01 -16.32
C ASP A 389 23.56 -2.74 -15.64
N ARG A 390 22.87 -1.65 -16.03
CA ARG A 390 21.54 -1.28 -15.54
C ARG A 390 20.55 -1.24 -16.69
N LYS A 391 19.97 -2.41 -16.98
CA LYS A 391 18.95 -2.55 -18.00
C LYS A 391 17.78 -1.62 -17.75
N LYS A 392 17.38 -0.88 -18.78
CA LYS A 392 16.16 -0.06 -18.72
C LYS A 392 14.94 -0.97 -18.85
N HIS A 393 14.01 -0.85 -17.90
CA HIS A 393 12.75 -1.59 -17.93
C HIS A 393 11.63 -0.81 -18.63
N PHE A 394 10.78 -1.56 -19.34
CA PHE A 394 9.66 -1.08 -20.15
C PHE A 394 8.34 -1.73 -19.71
N LEU A 395 7.24 -1.00 -19.90
CA LEU A 395 5.89 -1.49 -19.67
C LEU A 395 5.43 -2.33 -20.87
N CYS A 396 4.67 -3.39 -20.59
CA CYS A 396 4.04 -4.21 -21.62
C CYS A 396 3.08 -3.36 -22.48
N PRO A 397 3.19 -3.41 -23.82
CA PRO A 397 2.39 -2.59 -24.71
C PRO A 397 0.98 -3.13 -24.94
N LEU A 398 0.70 -4.35 -24.49
CA LEU A 398 -0.57 -5.05 -24.71
C LEU A 398 -1.59 -4.81 -23.58
N PHE A 399 -1.28 -3.93 -22.61
CA PHE A 399 -2.12 -3.70 -21.44
C PHE A 399 -3.57 -3.35 -21.79
N SER A 400 -3.80 -2.63 -22.88
CA SER A 400 -5.14 -2.23 -23.33
C SER A 400 -6.04 -3.37 -23.81
N ILE A 401 -5.44 -4.48 -24.24
CA ILE A 401 -6.16 -5.62 -24.84
C ILE A 401 -5.92 -6.95 -24.08
N CYS A 402 -5.05 -6.95 -23.07
CA CYS A 402 -4.66 -8.16 -22.33
C CYS A 402 -5.79 -8.67 -21.40
N PRO A 403 -6.32 -9.88 -21.57
CA PRO A 403 -7.37 -10.41 -20.70
C PRO A 403 -6.98 -10.46 -19.21
N MET A 404 -5.73 -10.84 -18.91
CA MET A 404 -5.20 -10.83 -17.53
C MET A 404 -5.24 -9.46 -16.83
N GLN A 405 -5.30 -8.37 -17.61
CA GLN A 405 -5.39 -7.00 -17.09
C GLN A 405 -6.81 -6.41 -17.19
N GLN A 406 -7.81 -7.22 -17.54
CA GLN A 406 -9.20 -6.79 -17.77
C GLN A 406 -9.80 -6.11 -16.52
N VAL A 407 -9.59 -6.68 -15.33
CA VAL A 407 -10.03 -6.11 -14.04
C VAL A 407 -9.59 -4.66 -13.88
N TYR A 408 -8.34 -4.34 -14.23
CA TYR A 408 -7.77 -3.01 -14.07
C TYR A 408 -8.23 -2.02 -15.15
N ARG A 409 -8.68 -2.49 -16.30
CA ARG A 409 -9.34 -1.64 -17.31
C ARG A 409 -10.78 -1.34 -16.90
N ASP A 410 -11.49 -2.37 -16.45
CA ASP A 410 -12.89 -2.29 -16.06
C ASP A 410 -13.10 -1.48 -14.77
N MET A 411 -12.13 -1.51 -13.84
CA MET A 411 -12.26 -0.81 -12.56
C MET A 411 -12.41 0.72 -12.70
N ILE A 412 -11.91 1.31 -13.80
CA ILE A 412 -11.89 2.76 -13.97
C ILE A 412 -13.31 3.32 -14.10
N ASP A 413 -14.16 2.61 -14.83
CA ASP A 413 -15.53 3.05 -15.12
C ASP A 413 -16.57 2.37 -14.21
N SER A 414 -16.19 1.32 -13.49
CA SER A 414 -17.08 0.60 -12.56
C SER A 414 -17.39 1.42 -11.28
N PRO A 415 -18.68 1.59 -10.92
CA PRO A 415 -19.11 2.27 -9.70
C PRO A 415 -19.01 1.42 -8.42
N ILE A 416 -18.91 0.08 -8.54
CA ILE A 416 -18.77 -0.81 -7.38
C ILE A 416 -17.44 -1.53 -7.44
N TRP A 417 -16.62 -1.33 -6.42
CA TRP A 417 -15.43 -2.15 -6.20
C TRP A 417 -15.70 -3.12 -5.06
N VAL A 418 -15.29 -4.37 -5.24
CA VAL A 418 -15.41 -5.39 -4.18
C VAL A 418 -14.05 -6.00 -3.94
N THR A 419 -13.61 -6.05 -2.68
CA THR A 419 -12.30 -6.58 -2.32
C THR A 419 -12.33 -7.24 -0.96
N THR A 420 -11.26 -7.97 -0.62
CA THR A 420 -11.02 -8.47 0.73
C THR A 420 -10.02 -7.58 1.45
N MET A 421 -9.85 -7.80 2.75
CA MET A 421 -8.78 -7.16 3.52
C MET A 421 -7.39 -7.40 2.92
N GLY A 422 -7.12 -8.64 2.52
CA GLY A 422 -5.87 -9.02 1.86
C GLY A 422 -5.66 -8.30 0.53
N GLY A 423 -6.70 -8.25 -0.30
CA GLY A 423 -6.68 -7.50 -1.56
C GLY A 423 -6.40 -6.02 -1.33
N LEU A 424 -7.16 -5.38 -0.43
CA LEU A 424 -7.02 -3.96 -0.12
C LEU A 424 -5.63 -3.58 0.41
N GLY A 425 -5.10 -4.37 1.36
CA GLY A 425 -3.85 -4.06 2.04
C GLY A 425 -2.58 -4.44 1.26
N GLN A 426 -2.61 -5.47 0.42
CA GLN A 426 -1.42 -6.00 -0.25
C GLN A 426 -1.39 -5.78 -1.76
N ALA A 427 -2.54 -5.59 -2.42
CA ALA A 427 -2.54 -5.39 -3.87
C ALA A 427 -1.92 -4.05 -4.25
N LYS A 428 -1.26 -4.07 -5.41
CA LYS A 428 -0.67 -2.88 -6.04
C LYS A 428 -1.42 -2.56 -7.31
N VAL A 429 -1.52 -1.27 -7.61
CA VAL A 429 -2.08 -0.78 -8.86
C VAL A 429 -1.01 -0.88 -9.96
N PRO A 430 -1.31 -1.46 -11.14
CA PRO A 430 -0.36 -1.49 -12.25
C PRO A 430 0.07 -0.08 -12.67
N SER A 431 1.35 0.08 -13.03
CA SER A 431 1.92 1.37 -13.44
C SER A 431 1.25 1.95 -14.70
N GLN A 432 0.59 1.12 -15.50
CA GLN A 432 -0.21 1.53 -16.67
C GLN A 432 -1.51 2.24 -16.28
N VAL A 433 -2.06 1.95 -15.10
CA VAL A 433 -3.26 2.64 -14.56
C VAL A 433 -2.86 3.88 -13.79
N ASP A 434 -1.85 3.74 -12.92
CA ASP A 434 -1.36 4.85 -12.08
C ASP A 434 0.17 4.82 -11.97
N ASN A 435 0.82 5.89 -12.43
CA ASN A 435 2.28 5.99 -12.43
C ASN A 435 2.90 6.30 -11.05
N ARG A 436 2.10 6.49 -10.00
CA ARG A 436 2.56 6.80 -8.65
C ARG A 436 2.97 5.57 -7.83
N GLN A 437 2.80 4.36 -8.39
CA GLN A 437 3.00 3.08 -7.69
C GLN A 437 2.30 3.03 -6.32
N ILE A 438 1.06 3.51 -6.28
CA ILE A 438 0.28 3.55 -5.04
C ILE A 438 -0.26 2.15 -4.71
N PRO A 439 -0.36 1.83 -3.40
CA PRO A 439 -1.07 0.64 -2.98
C PRO A 439 -2.57 0.78 -3.26
N LEU A 440 -3.28 -0.34 -3.38
CA LEU A 440 -4.69 -0.33 -3.76
C LEU A 440 -5.57 0.47 -2.78
N TRP A 441 -5.33 0.36 -1.47
CA TRP A 441 -6.09 1.11 -0.46
C TRP A 441 -6.04 2.63 -0.65
N LEU A 442 -4.93 3.17 -1.17
CA LEU A 442 -4.82 4.60 -1.42
C LEU A 442 -5.64 5.00 -2.66
N LEU A 443 -5.67 4.14 -3.68
CA LEU A 443 -6.54 4.35 -4.82
C LEU A 443 -8.02 4.29 -4.40
N VAL A 444 -8.40 3.30 -3.57
CA VAL A 444 -9.74 3.19 -2.97
C VAL A 444 -10.10 4.47 -2.22
N TYR A 445 -9.19 4.96 -1.38
CA TYR A 445 -9.39 6.21 -0.63
C TYR A 445 -9.60 7.41 -1.56
N GLU A 446 -8.81 7.52 -2.63
CA GLU A 446 -8.88 8.66 -3.56
C GLU A 446 -10.07 8.61 -4.53
N GLN A 447 -10.59 7.41 -4.82
CA GLN A 447 -11.55 7.17 -5.90
C GLN A 447 -12.94 6.73 -5.43
N SER A 448 -13.11 6.33 -4.17
CA SER A 448 -14.42 5.96 -3.61
C SER A 448 -15.02 7.11 -2.82
N THR A 449 -16.31 7.36 -3.03
CA THR A 449 -17.12 8.26 -2.18
C THR A 449 -17.50 7.58 -0.87
N LEU A 450 -17.66 6.26 -0.89
CA LEU A 450 -18.00 5.44 0.26
C LEU A 450 -17.15 4.17 0.30
N VAL A 451 -16.66 3.80 1.48
CA VAL A 451 -16.04 2.50 1.74
C VAL A 451 -16.81 1.83 2.86
N ILE A 452 -17.36 0.65 2.59
CA ILE A 452 -18.05 -0.18 3.57
C ILE A 452 -17.13 -1.33 3.95
N LEU A 453 -16.79 -1.42 5.23
CA LEU A 453 -16.01 -2.50 5.80
C LEU A 453 -16.96 -3.45 6.52
N ASP A 454 -17.15 -4.66 5.99
CA ASP A 454 -17.87 -5.72 6.70
C ASP A 454 -16.93 -6.41 7.70
N GLU A 455 -17.49 -6.89 8.82
CA GLU A 455 -16.74 -7.57 9.90
C GLU A 455 -15.51 -6.77 10.42
N ILE A 456 -15.74 -5.51 10.80
CA ILE A 456 -14.69 -4.54 11.21
C ILE A 456 -13.70 -5.06 12.27
N ASP A 457 -14.13 -5.94 13.17
CA ASP A 457 -13.26 -6.52 14.20
C ASP A 457 -12.14 -7.37 13.58
N SER A 458 -12.48 -8.14 12.54
CA SER A 458 -11.50 -8.93 11.76
C SER A 458 -10.59 -8.02 10.94
N VAL A 459 -11.15 -6.93 10.40
CA VAL A 459 -10.42 -5.90 9.65
C VAL A 459 -9.33 -5.26 10.51
N GLN A 460 -9.65 -4.87 11.74
CA GLN A 460 -8.71 -4.27 12.69
C GLN A 460 -7.55 -5.24 12.98
N GLY A 461 -7.86 -6.46 13.41
CA GLY A 461 -6.82 -7.45 13.74
C GLY A 461 -5.94 -7.83 12.54
N TRP A 462 -6.45 -7.75 11.31
CA TRP A 462 -5.66 -7.98 10.11
C TRP A 462 -4.72 -6.81 9.79
N PHE A 463 -5.21 -5.57 9.85
CA PHE A 463 -4.37 -4.39 9.60
C PHE A 463 -3.33 -4.16 10.69
N ASP A 464 -3.63 -4.48 11.96
CA ASP A 464 -2.66 -4.43 13.04
C ASP A 464 -1.47 -5.34 12.73
N LYS A 465 -1.73 -6.57 12.28
CA LYS A 465 -0.67 -7.50 11.85
C LYS A 465 0.10 -7.02 10.62
N LEU A 466 -0.57 -6.34 9.68
CA LEU A 466 0.09 -5.82 8.49
C LEU A 466 0.99 -4.62 8.81
N LEU A 467 0.52 -3.70 9.66
CA LEU A 467 1.17 -2.42 9.93
C LEU A 467 2.13 -2.45 11.12
N ALA A 468 1.90 -3.37 12.06
CA ALA A 468 2.77 -3.70 13.18
C ALA A 468 3.11 -5.20 13.13
N PRO A 469 3.87 -5.65 12.11
CA PRO A 469 4.20 -7.06 11.99
C PRO A 469 5.12 -7.51 13.11
N ASP A 470 4.75 -8.62 13.76
CA ASP A 470 5.62 -9.31 14.69
C ASP A 470 6.77 -9.96 13.91
N LEU A 471 8.00 -9.70 14.34
CA LEU A 471 9.19 -10.26 13.71
C LEU A 471 9.79 -11.33 14.62
N ILE A 472 9.78 -12.58 14.14
CA ILE A 472 10.42 -13.69 14.85
C ILE A 472 11.94 -13.52 14.73
N LEU A 473 12.60 -13.23 15.85
CA LEU A 473 14.05 -13.00 15.89
C LEU A 473 14.84 -14.30 15.69
N ASP A 474 14.43 -15.37 16.35
CA ASP A 474 15.03 -16.71 16.25
C ASP A 474 13.93 -17.77 16.43
N ASP A 475 14.03 -18.84 15.65
CA ASP A 475 13.16 -20.02 15.73
C ASP A 475 14.00 -21.26 15.45
N THR A 476 13.88 -22.26 16.31
CA THR A 476 14.59 -23.54 16.22
C THR A 476 14.22 -24.37 14.99
N GLY A 477 13.09 -24.11 14.32
CA GLY A 477 12.59 -24.93 13.22
C GLY A 477 12.31 -24.23 11.88
N ALA A 478 11.84 -22.98 11.87
CA ALA A 478 11.27 -22.36 10.66
C ALA A 478 11.95 -21.08 10.14
N GLY A 479 13.19 -20.79 10.56
CA GLY A 479 13.99 -19.70 9.97
C GLY A 479 13.60 -18.31 10.48
N GLY A 480 13.96 -18.01 11.74
CA GLY A 480 13.87 -16.65 12.28
C GLY A 480 14.77 -15.64 11.53
N LEU A 481 14.49 -14.35 11.67
CA LEU A 481 15.17 -13.26 10.95
C LEU A 481 16.70 -13.41 10.95
N LEU A 482 17.28 -13.72 12.12
CA LEU A 482 18.73 -13.81 12.28
C LEU A 482 19.33 -15.02 11.53
N GLN A 483 18.64 -16.16 11.52
CA GLN A 483 19.09 -17.34 10.77
C GLN A 483 18.92 -17.13 9.25
N ASP A 484 17.79 -16.55 8.85
CA ASP A 484 17.48 -16.29 7.45
C ASP A 484 18.45 -15.28 6.83
N THR A 485 18.82 -14.26 7.60
CA THR A 485 19.80 -13.26 7.15
C THR A 485 21.20 -13.88 7.06
N LEU A 486 21.59 -14.74 8.01
CA LEU A 486 22.85 -15.49 7.92
C LEU A 486 22.90 -16.36 6.66
N ARG A 487 21.83 -17.10 6.35
CA ARG A 487 21.76 -17.94 5.15
C ARG A 487 21.91 -17.13 3.86
N LYS A 488 21.34 -15.91 3.80
CA LYS A 488 21.52 -15.01 2.65
C LYS A 488 22.96 -14.52 2.51
N ILE A 489 23.66 -14.32 3.62
CA ILE A 489 25.03 -13.78 3.70
C ILE A 489 26.08 -14.87 3.51
N SER A 490 25.84 -16.09 3.97
CA SER A 490 26.73 -17.24 3.71
C SER A 490 26.87 -17.52 2.22
N ASN A 491 25.85 -17.15 1.43
CA ASN A 491 25.85 -17.27 -0.03
C ASN A 491 26.58 -16.11 -0.73
N TYR A 492 27.04 -15.09 0.00
CA TYR A 492 27.78 -13.98 -0.56
C TYR A 492 29.30 -14.30 -0.60
N PRO A 493 30.02 -13.98 -1.69
CA PRO A 493 31.45 -14.23 -1.78
C PRO A 493 32.23 -13.48 -0.69
N SER A 494 33.03 -14.20 0.09
CA SER A 494 33.81 -13.69 1.24
C SER A 494 34.73 -12.49 0.93
N GLY A 495 35.14 -12.31 -0.34
CA GLY A 495 35.97 -11.19 -0.78
C GLY A 495 35.25 -9.85 -0.93
N LYS A 496 33.94 -9.83 -1.21
CA LYS A 496 33.18 -8.58 -1.47
C LYS A 496 32.75 -7.83 -0.21
N PHE A 497 32.75 -8.49 0.96
CA PHE A 497 32.40 -7.86 2.23
C PHE A 497 33.36 -6.72 2.61
N ARG A 498 34.64 -6.88 2.27
CA ARG A 498 35.70 -5.91 2.57
C ARG A 498 35.60 -4.59 1.78
N GLU A 499 34.72 -4.52 0.78
CA GLU A 499 34.51 -3.31 -0.03
C GLU A 499 33.49 -2.36 0.63
N SER A 500 32.67 -2.84 1.57
CA SER A 500 31.63 -2.04 2.23
C SER A 500 31.73 -2.11 3.76
N THR A 501 32.10 -0.98 4.36
CA THR A 501 32.20 -0.79 5.81
C THR A 501 30.90 -1.09 6.56
N ASP A 502 29.74 -0.87 5.93
CA ASP A 502 28.44 -1.15 6.55
C ASP A 502 28.15 -2.65 6.65
N VAL A 503 28.54 -3.44 5.64
CA VAL A 503 28.32 -4.89 5.65
C VAL A 503 29.25 -5.58 6.63
N ASP A 504 30.52 -5.16 6.69
CA ASP A 504 31.47 -5.62 7.70
C ASP A 504 31.00 -5.29 9.13
N ARG A 505 30.46 -4.07 9.34
CA ARG A 505 29.90 -3.65 10.63
C ARG A 505 28.66 -4.47 11.02
N TRP A 506 27.76 -4.72 10.07
CA TRP A 506 26.59 -5.55 10.31
C TRP A 506 27.02 -6.96 10.73
N ARG A 507 28.00 -7.55 10.04
CA ARG A 507 28.55 -8.87 10.37
C ARG A 507 29.11 -8.91 11.78
N GLN A 508 29.94 -7.94 12.18
CA GLN A 508 30.47 -7.88 13.54
C GLN A 508 29.36 -7.81 14.60
N SER A 509 28.31 -7.03 14.33
CA SER A 509 27.17 -6.91 15.24
C SER A 509 26.40 -8.24 15.32
N TYR A 510 26.23 -8.93 14.19
CA TYR A 510 25.60 -10.24 14.12
C TYR A 510 26.40 -11.30 14.90
N ASP A 511 27.71 -11.37 14.68
CA ASP A 511 28.63 -12.32 15.33
C ASP A 511 28.62 -12.17 16.86
N GLN A 512 28.31 -10.97 17.38
CA GLN A 512 28.11 -10.71 18.81
C GLN A 512 26.68 -11.01 19.30
N THR A 513 25.68 -10.74 18.47
CA THR A 513 24.26 -10.88 18.83
C THR A 513 23.85 -12.34 18.99
N MET A 514 24.31 -13.24 18.10
CA MET A 514 23.90 -14.64 18.15
C MET A 514 24.36 -15.38 19.43
N PRO A 515 25.62 -15.28 19.88
CA PRO A 515 26.02 -15.84 21.16
C PRO A 515 25.24 -15.25 22.34
N ALA A 516 25.02 -13.93 22.34
CA ALA A 516 24.25 -13.27 23.40
C ALA A 516 22.80 -13.77 23.46
N LEU A 517 22.15 -13.92 22.30
CA LEU A 517 20.79 -14.44 22.18
C LEU A 517 20.70 -15.90 22.66
N ARG A 518 21.63 -16.76 22.24
CA ARG A 518 21.69 -18.16 22.69
C ARG A 518 21.88 -18.27 24.20
N ASN A 519 22.74 -17.43 24.77
CA ASN A 519 22.94 -17.37 26.22
C ASN A 519 21.66 -16.89 26.93
N PHE A 520 20.99 -15.88 26.40
CA PHE A 520 19.73 -15.36 26.93
C PHE A 520 18.60 -16.41 26.88
N LEU A 521 18.42 -17.09 25.74
CA LEU A 521 17.46 -18.17 25.58
C LEU A 521 17.80 -19.36 26.51
N GLY A 522 19.08 -19.71 26.64
CA GLY A 522 19.52 -20.74 27.59
C GLY A 522 19.27 -20.37 29.06
N LEU A 523 19.39 -19.08 29.43
CA LEU A 523 19.02 -18.60 30.76
C LEU A 523 17.52 -18.70 31.00
N LEU A 524 16.70 -18.35 30.00
CA LEU A 524 15.25 -18.49 30.06
C LEU A 524 14.83 -19.94 30.19
N GLU A 525 15.44 -20.86 29.42
CA GLU A 525 15.17 -22.30 29.51
C GLU A 525 15.41 -22.88 30.90
N ARG A 526 16.44 -22.37 31.59
CA ARG A 526 16.85 -22.87 32.89
C ARG A 526 16.12 -22.20 34.06
N ASN A 527 15.42 -21.08 33.84
CA ASN A 527 14.84 -20.27 34.91
C ASN A 527 13.35 -19.99 34.69
N LEU A 528 12.51 -20.73 35.43
CA LEU A 528 11.05 -20.62 35.37
C LEU A 528 10.53 -19.26 35.86
N ASP A 529 11.17 -18.69 36.88
CA ASP A 529 10.75 -17.39 37.45
C ASP A 529 10.99 -16.24 36.47
N LEU A 530 12.12 -16.29 35.74
CA LEU A 530 12.42 -15.31 34.70
C LEU A 530 11.40 -15.39 33.55
N ARG A 531 11.00 -16.59 33.14
CA ARG A 531 9.95 -16.82 32.14
C ARG A 531 8.60 -16.27 32.60
N ASN A 532 8.21 -16.56 33.84
CA ASN A 532 6.97 -16.07 34.43
C ASN A 532 6.97 -14.54 34.60
N TRP A 533 8.11 -13.95 34.93
CA TRP A 533 8.24 -12.50 35.02
C TRP A 533 8.08 -11.82 33.65
N LEU A 534 8.63 -12.41 32.59
CA LEU A 534 8.50 -11.89 31.23
C LEU A 534 7.10 -12.10 30.64
N SER A 535 6.40 -13.17 30.98
CA SER A 535 5.05 -13.45 30.45
C SER A 535 3.97 -12.48 30.94
N VAL A 536 4.23 -11.75 32.03
CA VAL A 536 3.27 -10.84 32.69
C VAL A 536 3.27 -9.43 32.07
N ARG A 537 4.26 -9.06 31.23
CA ARG A 537 4.34 -7.73 30.62
C ARG A 537 4.09 -7.76 29.12
N PRO A 538 3.28 -6.84 28.57
CA PRO A 538 3.17 -6.64 27.13
C PRO A 538 4.41 -5.86 26.66
N PHE A 539 5.59 -6.48 26.72
CA PHE A 539 6.65 -6.11 25.80
C PHE A 539 6.25 -6.73 24.47
N THR A 540 5.87 -5.86 23.52
CA THR A 540 5.43 -6.18 22.17
C THR A 540 6.09 -7.46 21.64
N SER A 541 5.29 -8.53 21.60
CA SER A 541 5.55 -9.81 20.94
C SER A 541 6.91 -10.49 21.22
N LEU A 542 7.14 -10.98 22.44
CA LEU A 542 8.03 -12.12 22.67
C LEU A 542 7.18 -13.35 23.01
N ARG A 543 6.83 -14.17 22.01
CA ARG A 543 6.45 -15.57 22.24
C ARG A 543 7.73 -16.39 22.27
N ILE A 544 8.25 -16.63 23.46
CA ILE A 544 9.34 -17.58 23.67
C ILE A 544 8.68 -18.91 24.03
N LEU A 545 8.35 -19.69 22.98
CA LEU A 545 7.74 -21.03 23.01
C LEU A 545 6.42 -21.16 23.77
#